data_AF-A0A813Z2T0-F1
#
_entry.id   AF-A0A813Z2T0-F1
#
_cell.length_a   1.000
_cell.length_b   1.000
_cell.length_c   1.000
_cell.angle_alpha   90.00
_cell.angle_beta   90.00
_cell.angle_gamma   90.00
#
_symmetry.space_group_name_H-M   'P 1'
#
loop_
_entity.id
_entity.type
_entity.pdbx_description
1 polymer ?
#
loop_
_entity_poly.entity_id
_entity_poly.type
_entity_poly.pdbx_seq_one_letter_code
_entity_poly.pdbx_strand_id
1 'polypeptide(L)'
;MQTDSELESDTSSIHEANLITNIPMSKEQLEKRIESLIQENRVLKIEIETFKIRVKQLQEENKELRKASVNIQARAEQEEEYISNKLLKKIQSLKKEKELLANNYEREEEYLTNDLSRKLSQLRNEKVQLEQTLEQEQEHMVNKLMKKIEKLEAETSAKQTNLEQLRREKIELENTLEQEQESLVNRLWKRMERLEAEKRLLQEKLEQPVSAPLSPRNSGSTSSLNSALIGLPSNGDQATNLTEHIINLRREVSRLKANLEKAERDNKENMAKLVREEKLIKEENIRLQRRLQMEVDRREALCRHLSESESSLEMDDERHFNETTRQRTISSPIPAYVVHNPNHQNSVFSQPANSSERCHSCNHTLKQPSHLQSPPQSNQTGQRQSLTGTVSVNPLTASSSLSSSTSSINSSRVPQNNAQIVGNVQNELSKK
;
A
#
# COMPACT_ATOMS: atom_id res chain seq x y z
N MET A 1 41.54 -57.61 -44.83
CA MET A 1 40.81 -58.39 -45.84
C MET A 1 41.68 -58.44 -47.08
N GLN A 2 42.01 -59.65 -47.52
CA GLN A 2 42.75 -59.97 -48.75
C GLN A 2 41.94 -59.61 -50.00
N THR A 3 42.66 -59.33 -51.11
CA THR A 3 42.45 -59.79 -52.51
C THR A 3 43.45 -58.99 -53.38
N ASP A 4 44.58 -59.59 -53.77
CA ASP A 4 44.79 -60.34 -55.04
C ASP A 4 44.72 -59.39 -56.26
N SER A 5 45.84 -58.96 -56.84
CA SER A 5 46.64 -59.67 -57.87
C SER A 5 45.84 -60.09 -59.10
N GLU A 6 45.69 -59.18 -60.05
CA GLU A 6 45.40 -59.49 -61.46
C GLU A 6 46.47 -58.82 -62.33
N LEU A 7 47.45 -59.62 -62.75
CA LEU A 7 48.32 -59.33 -63.89
C LEU A 7 47.82 -60.21 -65.04
N GLU A 8 46.97 -59.64 -65.91
CA GLU A 8 46.71 -60.23 -67.21
C GLU A 8 47.88 -59.88 -68.14
N SER A 9 48.61 -60.91 -68.56
CA SER A 9 49.71 -60.87 -69.49
C SER A 9 49.30 -61.64 -70.73
N ASP A 10 48.62 -60.98 -71.66
CA ASP A 10 48.32 -61.50 -72.99
C ASP A 10 49.04 -60.67 -74.05
N THR A 11 50.11 -61.24 -74.62
CA THR A 11 50.37 -61.25 -76.07
C THR A 11 51.45 -62.30 -76.37
N SER A 12 51.04 -63.57 -76.39
CA SER A 12 51.74 -64.61 -77.14
C SER A 12 51.27 -64.56 -78.60
N SER A 13 51.97 -63.81 -79.47
CA SER A 13 51.83 -64.00 -80.91
C SER A 13 52.89 -63.18 -81.63
N ILE A 14 53.90 -63.87 -82.19
CA ILE A 14 54.39 -63.70 -83.56
C ILE A 14 55.66 -64.55 -83.72
N HIS A 15 55.55 -65.51 -84.65
CA HIS A 15 56.64 -66.12 -85.43
C HIS A 15 57.51 -67.20 -84.78
N GLU A 16 56.89 -68.35 -84.54
CA GLU A 16 57.56 -69.64 -84.77
C GLU A 16 57.46 -69.99 -86.27
N ALA A 17 58.17 -69.21 -87.08
CA ALA A 17 58.39 -69.50 -88.50
C ALA A 17 59.63 -68.72 -88.98
N ASN A 18 60.80 -69.04 -88.42
CA ASN A 18 62.05 -68.73 -89.11
C ASN A 18 63.14 -69.76 -88.83
N LEU A 19 63.06 -70.82 -89.63
CA LEU A 19 64.18 -71.37 -90.39
C LEU A 19 65.51 -71.57 -89.63
N ILE A 20 65.73 -72.81 -89.21
CA ILE A 20 67.05 -73.42 -89.08
C ILE A 20 67.83 -73.13 -90.38
N THR A 21 68.70 -72.12 -90.33
CA THR A 21 69.64 -71.79 -91.40
C THR A 21 71.03 -71.76 -90.77
N ASN A 22 71.62 -72.94 -90.62
CA ASN A 22 73.04 -73.09 -90.26
C ASN A 22 73.90 -72.61 -91.44
N ILE A 23 74.16 -71.30 -91.47
CA ILE A 23 75.25 -70.69 -92.23
C ILE A 23 76.48 -70.74 -91.31
N PRO A 24 77.67 -71.16 -91.78
CA PRO A 24 78.88 -71.11 -90.96
C PRO A 24 79.21 -69.64 -90.71
N MET A 25 78.75 -69.12 -89.56
CA MET A 25 79.15 -67.81 -89.04
C MET A 25 80.68 -67.78 -89.02
N SER A 26 81.29 -66.75 -89.61
CA SER A 26 82.74 -66.63 -89.55
C SER A 26 83.17 -66.51 -88.08
N LYS A 27 84.37 -67.01 -87.74
CA LYS A 27 84.92 -66.95 -86.38
C LYS A 27 84.77 -65.56 -85.75
N GLU A 28 84.93 -64.51 -86.55
CA GLU A 28 84.79 -63.11 -86.15
C GLU A 28 83.35 -62.69 -85.78
N GLN A 29 82.33 -63.24 -86.46
CA GLN A 29 80.92 -62.97 -86.14
C GLN A 29 80.50 -63.65 -84.82
N LEU A 30 81.03 -64.84 -84.55
CA LEU A 30 80.87 -65.53 -83.27
C LEU A 30 81.55 -64.77 -82.13
N GLU A 31 82.77 -64.26 -82.36
CA GLU A 31 83.49 -63.43 -81.38
C GLU A 31 82.72 -62.14 -81.03
N LYS A 32 82.20 -61.40 -82.02
CA LYS A 32 81.34 -60.22 -81.79
C LYS A 32 80.06 -60.55 -81.03
N ARG A 33 79.43 -61.70 -81.30
CA ARG A 33 78.24 -62.15 -80.57
C ARG A 33 78.58 -62.50 -79.12
N ILE A 34 79.72 -63.13 -78.87
CA ILE A 34 80.20 -63.43 -77.51
C ILE A 34 80.49 -62.14 -76.74
N GLU A 35 81.19 -61.17 -77.34
CA GLU A 35 81.47 -59.87 -76.71
C GLU A 35 80.18 -59.09 -76.39
N SER A 36 79.21 -59.06 -77.31
CA SER A 36 77.89 -58.47 -77.07
C SER A 36 77.14 -59.13 -75.92
N LEU A 37 77.13 -60.47 -75.87
CA LEU A 37 76.50 -61.22 -74.77
C LEU A 37 77.20 -61.00 -73.42
N ILE A 38 78.52 -60.81 -73.41
CA ILE A 38 79.29 -60.47 -72.20
C ILE A 38 78.91 -59.07 -71.71
N GLN A 39 78.82 -58.10 -72.62
CA GLN A 39 78.41 -56.74 -72.30
C GLN A 39 76.97 -56.71 -71.78
N GLU A 40 76.05 -57.41 -72.44
CA GLU A 40 74.66 -57.57 -72.01
C GLU A 40 74.59 -58.19 -70.60
N ASN A 41 75.33 -59.27 -70.34
CA ASN A 41 75.44 -59.86 -69.00
C ASN A 41 75.96 -58.87 -67.96
N ARG A 42 76.92 -58.02 -68.34
CA ARG A 42 77.47 -56.99 -67.44
C ARG A 42 76.43 -55.92 -67.12
N VAL A 43 75.67 -55.46 -68.11
CA VAL A 43 74.59 -54.48 -67.91
C VAL A 43 73.50 -55.09 -67.04
N LEU A 44 73.02 -56.30 -67.35
CA LEU A 44 72.01 -57.02 -66.56
C LEU A 44 72.46 -57.20 -65.10
N LYS A 45 73.74 -57.50 -64.84
CA LYS A 45 74.28 -57.58 -63.47
C LYS A 45 74.18 -56.24 -62.74
N ILE A 46 74.53 -55.12 -63.39
CA ILE A 46 74.44 -53.78 -62.80
C ILE A 46 72.98 -53.40 -62.52
N GLU A 47 72.07 -53.72 -63.45
CA GLU A 47 70.63 -53.49 -63.28
C GLU A 47 70.08 -54.31 -62.10
N ILE A 48 70.44 -55.59 -61.99
CA ILE A 48 70.07 -56.43 -60.85
C ILE A 48 70.57 -55.83 -59.53
N GLU A 49 71.82 -55.39 -59.45
CA GLU A 49 72.35 -54.75 -58.24
C GLU A 49 71.63 -53.43 -57.92
N THR A 50 71.31 -52.63 -58.94
CA THR A 50 70.54 -51.39 -58.78
C THR A 50 69.13 -51.68 -58.25
N PHE A 51 68.45 -52.69 -58.79
CA PHE A 51 67.14 -53.13 -58.30
C PHE A 51 67.22 -53.67 -56.88
N LYS A 52 68.24 -54.45 -56.50
CA LYS A 52 68.45 -54.90 -55.12
C LYS A 52 68.60 -53.74 -54.14
N ILE A 53 69.38 -52.72 -54.49
CA ILE A 53 69.54 -51.51 -53.66
C ILE A 53 68.20 -50.79 -53.51
N ARG A 54 67.44 -50.60 -54.60
CA ARG A 54 66.11 -49.97 -54.56
C ARG A 54 65.13 -50.76 -53.70
N VAL A 55 65.11 -52.09 -53.80
CA VAL A 55 64.26 -52.94 -52.95
C VAL A 55 64.62 -52.78 -51.47
N LYS A 56 65.92 -52.75 -51.12
CA LYS A 56 66.36 -52.50 -49.74
C LYS A 56 65.94 -51.13 -49.23
N GLN A 57 66.09 -50.08 -50.04
CA GLN A 57 65.66 -48.73 -49.69
C GLN A 57 64.15 -48.67 -49.44
N LEU A 58 63.35 -49.23 -50.34
CA LEU A 58 61.89 -49.30 -50.19
C LEU A 58 61.47 -50.11 -48.96
N GLN A 59 62.19 -51.18 -48.61
CA GLN A 59 61.93 -51.95 -47.40
C GLN A 59 62.22 -51.16 -46.13
N GLU A 60 63.33 -50.41 -46.09
CA GLU A 60 63.68 -49.52 -44.98
C GLU A 60 62.65 -48.39 -44.84
N GLU A 61 62.28 -47.73 -45.94
CA GLU A 61 61.23 -46.71 -45.95
C GLU A 61 59.88 -47.27 -45.48
N ASN A 62 59.49 -48.46 -45.91
CA ASN A 62 58.24 -49.08 -45.46
C ASN A 62 58.26 -49.35 -43.95
N LYS A 63 59.41 -49.79 -43.42
CA LYS A 63 59.61 -50.01 -41.99
C LYS A 63 59.54 -48.69 -41.20
N GLU A 64 60.19 -47.64 -41.68
CA GLU A 64 60.12 -46.31 -41.06
C GLU A 64 58.72 -45.70 -41.13
N LEU A 65 58.01 -45.84 -42.26
CA LEU A 65 56.62 -45.41 -42.39
C LEU A 65 55.69 -46.13 -41.41
N ARG A 66 55.86 -47.45 -41.23
CA ARG A 66 55.09 -48.21 -40.22
C ARG A 66 55.37 -47.72 -38.81
N LYS A 67 56.63 -47.46 -38.47
CA LYS A 67 57.02 -46.93 -37.17
C LYS A 67 56.47 -45.52 -36.94
N ALA A 68 56.52 -44.67 -37.95
CA ALA A 68 55.95 -43.32 -37.91
C ALA A 68 54.43 -43.37 -37.71
N SER A 69 53.74 -44.25 -38.43
CA SER A 69 52.29 -44.44 -38.31
C SER A 69 51.88 -44.84 -36.88
N VAL A 70 52.57 -45.81 -36.28
CA VAL A 70 52.31 -46.23 -34.89
C VAL A 70 52.57 -45.08 -33.90
N ASN A 71 53.62 -44.28 -34.11
CA ASN A 71 53.93 -43.14 -33.24
C ASN A 71 52.87 -42.03 -33.34
N ILE A 72 52.44 -41.70 -34.57
CA ILE A 72 51.37 -40.72 -34.80
C ILE A 72 50.08 -41.21 -34.14
N GLN A 73 49.73 -42.49 -34.29
CA GLN A 73 48.54 -43.05 -33.67
C GLN A 73 48.60 -43.01 -32.13
N ALA A 74 49.73 -43.39 -31.53
CA ALA A 74 49.90 -43.32 -30.08
C ALA A 74 49.78 -41.87 -29.55
N ARG A 75 50.29 -40.88 -30.29
CA ARG A 75 50.12 -39.46 -29.93
C ARG A 75 48.67 -38.99 -30.06
N ALA A 76 47.98 -39.40 -31.12
CA ALA A 76 46.57 -39.08 -31.31
C ALA A 76 45.71 -39.65 -30.16
N GLU A 77 45.93 -40.91 -29.79
CA GLU A 77 45.24 -41.55 -28.66
C GLU A 77 45.51 -40.81 -27.34
N GLN A 78 46.75 -40.39 -27.08
CA GLN A 78 47.10 -39.60 -25.89
C GLN A 78 46.41 -38.22 -25.87
N GLU A 79 46.36 -37.54 -27.01
CA GLU A 79 45.67 -36.25 -27.14
C GLU A 79 44.16 -36.40 -26.94
N GLU A 80 43.55 -37.44 -27.50
CA GLU A 80 42.13 -37.77 -27.30
C GLU A 80 41.82 -38.05 -25.82
N GLU A 81 42.65 -38.84 -25.13
CA GLU A 81 42.51 -39.07 -23.68
C GLU A 81 42.65 -37.78 -22.87
N TYR A 82 43.60 -36.92 -23.22
CA TYR A 82 43.80 -35.64 -22.54
C TYR A 82 42.58 -34.72 -22.71
N ILE A 83 42.06 -34.60 -23.93
CA ILE A 83 40.87 -33.81 -24.24
C ILE A 83 39.66 -34.37 -23.49
N SER A 84 39.45 -35.69 -23.54
CA SER A 84 38.37 -36.39 -22.84
C SER A 84 38.40 -36.13 -21.34
N ASN A 85 39.57 -36.28 -20.71
CA ASN A 85 39.76 -35.99 -19.29
C ASN A 85 39.46 -34.53 -18.93
N LYS A 86 39.86 -33.58 -19.78
CA LYS A 86 39.60 -32.16 -19.57
C LYS A 86 38.10 -31.83 -19.66
N LEU A 87 37.42 -32.38 -20.67
CA LEU A 87 35.98 -32.21 -20.84
C LEU A 87 35.20 -32.86 -19.69
N LEU A 88 35.58 -34.05 -19.26
CA LEU A 88 34.94 -34.74 -18.13
C LEU A 88 35.04 -33.91 -16.84
N LYS A 89 36.22 -33.35 -16.54
CA LYS A 89 36.40 -32.44 -15.39
C LYS A 89 35.50 -31.20 -15.51
N LYS A 90 35.40 -30.60 -16.70
CA LYS A 90 34.53 -29.44 -16.91
C LYS A 90 33.05 -29.79 -16.74
N ILE A 91 32.61 -30.93 -17.26
CA ILE A 91 31.25 -31.45 -17.08
C ILE A 91 30.95 -31.64 -15.58
N GLN A 92 31.88 -32.24 -14.83
CA GLN A 92 31.71 -32.43 -13.39
C GLN A 92 31.63 -31.11 -12.62
N SER A 93 32.47 -30.12 -12.96
CA SER A 93 32.41 -28.77 -12.37
C SER A 93 31.06 -28.12 -12.64
N LEU A 94 30.61 -28.12 -13.91
CA LEU A 94 29.33 -27.55 -14.30
C LEU A 94 28.14 -28.26 -13.64
N LYS A 95 28.20 -29.59 -13.48
CA LYS A 95 27.19 -30.34 -12.74
C LYS A 95 27.10 -29.91 -11.27
N LYS A 96 28.25 -29.76 -10.60
CA LYS A 96 28.32 -29.29 -9.21
C LYS A 96 27.83 -27.86 -9.06
N GLU A 97 28.24 -26.97 -9.96
CA GLU A 97 27.79 -25.57 -9.98
C GLU A 97 26.27 -25.49 -10.20
N LYS A 98 25.72 -26.30 -11.11
CA LYS A 98 24.27 -26.38 -11.35
C LYS A 98 23.51 -26.87 -10.12
N GLU A 99 24.00 -27.92 -9.45
CA GLU A 99 23.40 -28.45 -8.23
C GLU A 99 23.44 -27.42 -7.10
N LEU A 100 24.57 -26.72 -6.92
CA LEU A 100 24.70 -25.65 -5.93
C LEU A 100 23.75 -24.49 -6.22
N LEU A 101 23.60 -24.10 -7.48
CA LEU A 101 22.67 -23.05 -7.89
C LEU A 101 21.21 -23.46 -7.62
N ALA A 102 20.84 -24.70 -7.94
CA ALA A 102 19.51 -25.23 -7.63
C ALA A 102 19.23 -25.19 -6.12
N ASN A 103 20.16 -25.67 -5.29
CA ASN A 103 20.02 -25.66 -3.83
C ASN A 103 19.94 -24.24 -3.25
N ASN A 104 20.62 -23.26 -3.86
CA ASN A 104 20.51 -21.85 -3.47
C ASN A 104 19.14 -21.28 -3.82
N TYR A 105 18.64 -21.57 -5.03
CA TYR A 105 17.32 -21.16 -5.49
C TYR A 105 16.21 -21.69 -4.57
N GLU A 106 16.24 -22.99 -4.26
CA GLU A 106 15.27 -23.60 -3.34
C GLU A 106 15.27 -22.93 -1.97
N ARG A 107 16.45 -22.68 -1.38
CA ARG A 107 16.56 -21.97 -0.10
C ARG A 107 16.03 -20.54 -0.15
N GLU A 108 16.28 -19.83 -1.23
CA GLU A 108 15.81 -18.45 -1.40
C GLU A 108 14.29 -18.42 -1.59
N GLU A 109 13.72 -19.35 -2.36
CA GLU A 109 12.27 -19.50 -2.52
C GLU A 109 11.60 -19.83 -1.18
N GLU A 110 12.15 -20.77 -0.41
CA GLU A 110 11.66 -21.10 0.93
C GLU A 110 11.71 -19.89 1.87
N TYR A 111 12.83 -19.15 1.88
CA TYR A 111 12.98 -17.95 2.70
C TYR A 111 11.94 -16.88 2.33
N LEU A 112 11.78 -16.59 1.04
CA LEU A 112 10.86 -15.56 0.56
C LEU A 112 9.42 -15.94 0.87
N THR A 113 9.05 -17.21 0.65
CA THR A 113 7.72 -17.75 0.95
C THR A 113 7.40 -17.65 2.43
N ASN A 114 8.34 -18.05 3.29
CA ASN A 114 8.18 -17.97 4.74
C ASN A 114 8.09 -16.53 5.23
N ASP A 115 8.91 -15.62 4.70
CA ASP A 115 8.88 -14.22 5.11
C ASP A 115 7.58 -13.53 4.69
N LEU A 116 7.10 -13.78 3.48
CA LEU A 116 5.82 -13.28 3.00
C LEU A 116 4.66 -13.85 3.82
N SER A 117 4.65 -15.15 4.10
CA SER A 117 3.62 -15.79 4.94
C SER A 117 3.56 -15.18 6.34
N ARG A 118 4.73 -14.94 6.95
CA ARG A 118 4.84 -14.27 8.26
C ARG A 118 4.33 -12.83 8.21
N LYS A 119 4.76 -12.03 7.23
CA LYS A 119 4.30 -10.64 7.06
C LYS A 119 2.79 -10.57 6.84
N LEU A 120 2.26 -11.48 6.02
CA LEU A 120 0.82 -11.56 5.74
C LEU A 120 0.03 -11.93 7.00
N SER A 121 0.52 -12.89 7.78
CA SER A 121 -0.09 -13.26 9.07
C SER A 121 -0.03 -12.11 10.07
N GLN A 122 1.07 -11.37 10.12
CA GLN A 122 1.21 -10.18 10.95
C GLN A 122 0.17 -9.10 10.57
N LEU A 123 0.05 -8.76 9.28
CA LEU A 123 -0.92 -7.78 8.81
C LEU A 123 -2.36 -8.20 9.10
N ARG A 124 -2.68 -9.50 8.99
CA ARG A 124 -4.00 -10.02 9.38
C ARG A 124 -4.27 -9.81 10.87
N ASN A 125 -3.28 -10.11 11.72
CA ASN A 125 -3.42 -9.93 13.17
C ASN A 125 -3.55 -8.45 13.56
N GLU A 126 -2.73 -7.57 12.97
CA GLU A 126 -2.82 -6.12 13.17
C GLU A 126 -4.19 -5.58 12.73
N LYS A 127 -4.71 -6.04 11.59
CA LYS A 127 -6.07 -5.69 11.13
C LYS A 127 -7.13 -6.08 12.15
N VAL A 128 -7.10 -7.32 12.66
CA VAL A 128 -8.06 -7.79 13.68
C VAL A 128 -7.97 -6.96 14.97
N GLN A 129 -6.75 -6.62 15.42
CA GLN A 129 -6.56 -5.77 16.60
C GLN A 129 -7.14 -4.35 16.41
N LEU A 130 -6.94 -3.77 15.22
CA LEU A 130 -7.51 -2.47 14.88
C LEU A 130 -9.03 -2.51 14.82
N GLU A 131 -9.61 -3.55 14.22
CA GLU A 131 -11.06 -3.76 14.18
C GLU A 131 -11.64 -3.89 15.60
N GLN A 132 -11.00 -4.65 16.48
CA GLN A 132 -11.43 -4.80 17.87
C GLN A 132 -11.31 -3.49 18.66
N THR A 133 -10.25 -2.72 18.46
CA THR A 133 -10.05 -1.42 19.13
C THR A 133 -11.12 -0.43 18.67
N LEU A 134 -11.39 -0.38 17.37
CA LEU A 134 -12.42 0.48 16.80
C LEU A 134 -13.81 0.12 17.35
N GLU A 135 -14.14 -1.17 17.43
CA GLU A 135 -15.41 -1.64 17.98
C GLU A 135 -15.56 -1.21 19.46
N GLN A 136 -14.52 -1.37 20.27
CA GLN A 136 -14.53 -0.93 21.68
C GLN A 136 -14.69 0.58 21.83
N GLU A 137 -14.04 1.38 20.99
CA GLU A 137 -14.18 2.84 20.99
C GLU A 137 -15.61 3.27 20.60
N GLN A 138 -16.17 2.63 19.57
CA GLN A 138 -17.55 2.86 19.15
C GLN A 138 -18.53 2.48 20.26
N GLU A 139 -18.37 1.30 20.89
CA GLU A 139 -19.20 0.87 22.01
C GLU A 139 -19.11 1.84 23.19
N HIS A 140 -17.91 2.30 23.54
CA HIS A 140 -17.72 3.30 24.60
C HIS A 140 -18.44 4.61 24.27
N MET A 141 -18.36 5.07 23.02
CA MET A 141 -19.04 6.29 22.57
C MET A 141 -20.56 6.14 22.61
N VAL A 142 -21.09 5.02 22.13
CA VAL A 142 -22.53 4.70 22.19
C VAL A 142 -23.00 4.69 23.65
N ASN A 143 -22.28 4.00 24.53
CA ASN A 143 -22.59 3.96 25.96
C ASN A 143 -22.59 5.36 26.60
N LYS A 144 -21.67 6.23 26.21
CA LYS A 144 -21.62 7.62 26.69
C LYS A 144 -22.81 8.46 26.19
N LEU A 145 -23.20 8.27 24.94
CA LEU A 145 -24.36 8.96 24.36
C LEU A 145 -25.68 8.46 24.96
N MET A 146 -25.84 7.15 25.13
CA MET A 146 -26.99 6.54 25.78
C MET A 146 -27.21 7.10 27.19
N LYS A 147 -26.17 7.15 28.02
CA LYS A 147 -26.24 7.76 29.36
C LYS A 147 -26.64 9.24 29.33
N LYS A 148 -26.22 9.97 28.30
CA LYS A 148 -26.59 11.38 28.13
C LYS A 148 -28.06 11.53 27.73
N ILE A 149 -28.56 10.64 26.87
CA ILE A 149 -29.98 10.57 26.49
C ILE A 149 -30.82 10.27 27.74
N GLU A 150 -30.50 9.21 28.48
CA GLU A 150 -31.21 8.82 29.71
C GLU A 150 -31.28 9.98 30.72
N LYS A 151 -30.17 10.70 30.91
CA LYS A 151 -30.13 11.88 31.79
C LYS A 151 -31.05 13.00 31.30
N LEU A 152 -31.01 13.33 30.00
CA LEU A 152 -31.84 14.38 29.42
C LEU A 152 -33.33 14.00 29.43
N GLU A 153 -33.65 12.72 29.22
CA GLU A 153 -35.00 12.19 29.34
C GLU A 153 -35.52 12.31 30.77
N ALA A 154 -34.71 11.94 31.77
CA ALA A 154 -35.06 12.10 33.19
C ALA A 154 -35.26 13.57 33.58
N GLU A 155 -34.39 14.47 33.14
CA GLU A 155 -34.54 15.92 33.37
C GLU A 155 -35.81 16.47 32.72
N THR A 156 -36.14 16.01 31.50
CA THR A 156 -37.35 16.42 30.78
C THR A 156 -38.60 15.92 31.49
N SER A 157 -38.61 14.67 31.92
CA SER A 157 -39.69 14.08 32.72
C SER A 157 -39.90 14.83 34.04
N ALA A 158 -38.81 15.13 34.77
CA ALA A 158 -38.88 15.90 36.01
C ALA A 158 -39.41 17.33 35.82
N LYS A 159 -39.04 18.00 34.72
CA LYS A 159 -39.60 19.31 34.37
C LYS A 159 -41.08 19.21 34.03
N GLN A 160 -41.48 18.16 33.32
CA GLN A 160 -42.88 17.91 32.97
C GLN A 160 -43.74 17.69 34.22
N THR A 161 -43.29 16.87 35.18
CA THR A 161 -44.02 16.64 36.43
C THR A 161 -44.12 17.91 37.28
N ASN A 162 -43.05 18.71 37.37
CA ASN A 162 -43.07 19.99 38.08
C ASN A 162 -44.04 21.00 37.44
N LEU A 163 -44.05 21.11 36.11
CA LEU A 163 -45.00 21.97 35.39
C LEU A 163 -46.45 21.55 35.63
N GLU A 164 -46.73 20.25 35.64
CA GLU A 164 -48.07 19.75 35.96
C GLU A 164 -48.47 20.01 37.41
N GLN A 165 -47.53 19.88 38.35
CA GLN A 165 -47.76 20.23 39.76
C GLN A 165 -48.10 21.72 39.89
N LEU A 166 -47.30 22.61 39.32
CA LEU A 166 -47.56 24.06 39.35
C LEU A 166 -48.90 24.42 38.70
N ARG A 167 -49.31 23.71 37.64
CA ARG A 167 -50.64 23.88 37.04
C ARG A 167 -51.76 23.48 38.00
N ARG A 168 -51.61 22.37 38.73
CA ARG A 168 -52.58 21.94 39.76
C ARG A 168 -52.66 22.95 40.90
N GLU A 169 -51.51 23.33 41.46
CA GLU A 169 -51.42 24.32 42.55
C GLU A 169 -52.02 25.67 42.13
N LYS A 170 -51.77 26.11 40.88
CA LYS A 170 -52.39 27.33 40.33
C LYS A 170 -53.92 27.23 40.33
N ILE A 171 -54.47 26.12 39.85
CA ILE A 171 -55.93 25.90 39.82
C ILE A 171 -56.50 25.87 41.25
N GLU A 172 -55.82 25.24 42.19
CA GLU A 172 -56.24 25.19 43.60
C GLU A 172 -56.26 26.58 44.26
N LEU A 173 -55.25 27.41 43.99
CA LEU A 173 -55.22 28.80 44.44
C LEU A 173 -56.31 29.65 43.78
N GLU A 174 -56.54 29.49 42.47
CA GLU A 174 -57.64 30.16 41.75
C GLU A 174 -59.00 29.80 42.36
N ASN A 175 -59.27 28.52 42.61
CA ASN A 175 -60.50 28.05 43.25
C ASN A 175 -60.66 28.59 44.68
N THR A 176 -59.58 28.62 45.46
CA THR A 176 -59.61 29.17 46.84
C THR A 176 -59.92 30.66 46.81
N LEU A 177 -59.30 31.40 45.89
CA LEU A 177 -59.54 32.83 45.72
C LEU A 177 -60.99 33.11 45.29
N GLU A 178 -61.55 32.33 44.36
CA GLU A 178 -62.96 32.43 43.95
C GLU A 178 -63.90 32.19 45.13
N GLN A 179 -63.68 31.14 45.94
CA GLN A 179 -64.48 30.87 47.13
C GLN A 179 -64.41 32.02 48.16
N GLU A 180 -63.23 32.59 48.39
CA GLU A 180 -63.07 33.74 49.28
C GLU A 180 -63.85 34.95 48.77
N GLN A 181 -63.77 35.24 47.46
CA GLN A 181 -64.52 36.31 46.81
C GLN A 181 -66.04 36.10 46.94
N GLU A 182 -66.54 34.91 46.61
CA GLU A 182 -67.95 34.56 46.77
C GLU A 182 -68.40 34.70 48.23
N SER A 183 -67.58 34.25 49.19
CA SER A 183 -67.89 34.40 50.62
C SER A 183 -67.99 35.87 51.04
N LEU A 184 -67.14 36.75 50.49
CA LEU A 184 -67.15 38.18 50.76
C LEU A 184 -68.40 38.83 50.17
N VAL A 185 -68.72 38.53 48.91
CA VAL A 185 -69.93 39.01 48.23
C VAL A 185 -71.17 38.62 49.03
N ASN A 186 -71.25 37.35 49.45
CA ASN A 186 -72.34 36.87 50.30
C ASN A 186 -72.42 37.62 51.64
N ARG A 187 -71.29 37.92 52.29
CA ARG A 187 -71.27 38.72 53.52
C ARG A 187 -71.74 40.16 53.30
N LEU A 188 -71.30 40.80 52.22
CA LEU A 188 -71.67 42.17 51.86
C LEU A 188 -73.15 42.26 51.50
N TRP A 189 -73.65 41.32 50.69
CA TRP A 189 -75.06 41.20 50.35
C TRP A 189 -75.94 41.10 51.59
N LYS A 190 -75.63 40.16 52.50
CA LYS A 190 -76.37 40.02 53.80
C LYS A 190 -76.28 41.26 54.69
N ARG A 191 -75.19 42.03 54.61
CA ARG A 191 -75.08 43.32 55.34
C ARG A 191 -75.95 44.39 54.69
N MET A 192 -75.97 44.44 53.36
CA MET A 192 -76.81 45.34 52.59
C MET A 192 -78.29 45.07 52.85
N GLU A 193 -78.75 43.82 52.76
CA GLU A 193 -80.14 43.43 53.07
C GLU A 193 -80.56 43.85 54.49
N ARG A 194 -79.67 43.67 55.48
CA ARG A 194 -79.94 44.13 56.85
C ARG A 194 -80.07 45.64 56.94
N LEU A 195 -79.17 46.39 56.29
CA LEU A 195 -79.23 47.85 56.25
C LEU A 195 -80.48 48.35 55.51
N GLU A 196 -80.89 47.67 54.44
CA GLU A 196 -82.12 47.99 53.70
C GLU A 196 -83.37 47.72 54.54
N ALA A 197 -83.40 46.62 55.29
CA ALA A 197 -84.47 46.32 56.23
C ALA A 197 -84.55 47.35 57.37
N GLU A 198 -83.40 47.73 57.95
CA GLU A 198 -83.33 48.80 58.95
C GLU A 198 -83.79 50.14 58.38
N LYS A 199 -83.36 50.50 57.16
CA LYS A 199 -83.82 51.70 56.46
C LYS A 199 -85.33 51.67 56.29
N ARG A 200 -85.90 50.55 55.84
CA ARG A 200 -87.35 50.38 55.67
C ARG A 200 -88.10 50.51 57.00
N LEU A 201 -87.60 49.91 58.07
CA LEU A 201 -88.17 50.01 59.42
C LEU A 201 -88.09 51.44 59.98
N LEU A 202 -86.95 52.12 59.78
CA LEU A 202 -86.79 53.53 60.18
C LEU A 202 -87.71 54.45 59.39
N GLN A 203 -87.91 54.16 58.11
CA GLN A 203 -88.84 54.89 57.24
C GLN A 203 -90.29 54.68 57.69
N GLU A 204 -90.67 53.44 58.05
CA GLU A 204 -91.96 53.12 58.68
C GLU A 204 -92.14 53.82 60.04
N LYS A 205 -91.10 53.89 60.88
CA LYS A 205 -91.11 54.63 62.15
C LYS A 205 -91.19 56.15 61.96
N LEU A 206 -90.70 56.69 60.84
CA LEU A 206 -90.83 58.11 60.50
C LEU A 206 -92.23 58.48 59.99
N GLU A 207 -92.95 57.53 59.38
CA GLU A 207 -94.33 57.71 58.91
C GLU A 207 -95.38 57.59 60.04
N GLN A 208 -94.95 57.32 61.28
CA GLN A 208 -95.78 57.39 62.50
C GLN A 208 -95.82 58.83 63.05
N PRO A 209 -97.00 59.41 63.37
CA PRO A 209 -97.08 60.76 63.93
C PRO A 209 -96.48 60.83 65.34
N VAL A 210 -95.40 61.59 65.49
CA VAL A 210 -94.62 61.76 66.73
C VAL A 210 -95.31 62.74 67.70
N SER A 211 -95.65 62.28 68.90
CA SER A 211 -95.76 63.11 70.11
C SER A 211 -94.53 62.88 71.00
N ALA A 212 -93.92 63.96 71.47
CA ALA A 212 -92.60 64.04 72.13
C ALA A 212 -92.66 63.74 73.67
N PRO A 213 -91.61 64.00 74.48
CA PRO A 213 -90.30 63.31 74.60
C PRO A 213 -89.92 62.98 76.07
N LEU A 214 -88.97 62.06 76.36
CA LEU A 214 -88.23 62.03 77.65
C LEU A 214 -86.83 61.36 77.54
N SER A 215 -85.81 62.00 78.14
CA SER A 215 -84.52 61.40 78.60
C SER A 215 -84.68 60.90 80.06
N PRO A 216 -83.68 60.34 80.82
CA PRO A 216 -82.32 59.82 80.56
C PRO A 216 -81.98 58.45 81.27
N ARG A 217 -80.71 58.02 81.17
CA ARG A 217 -79.86 57.36 82.21
C ARG A 217 -79.62 55.81 82.22
N ASN A 218 -78.32 55.50 82.11
CA ASN A 218 -77.48 54.58 82.90
C ASN A 218 -77.67 53.04 82.96
N SER A 219 -76.49 52.41 82.83
CA SER A 219 -75.82 51.46 83.75
C SER A 219 -75.83 49.95 83.47
N GLY A 220 -74.60 49.41 83.50
CA GLY A 220 -74.25 48.03 83.83
C GLY A 220 -74.13 47.10 82.62
N SER A 221 -73.20 46.16 82.50
CA SER A 221 -72.18 45.61 83.41
C SER A 221 -71.42 44.51 82.63
N THR A 222 -70.16 44.25 83.01
CA THR A 222 -69.47 42.92 82.97
C THR A 222 -69.20 42.29 81.59
N SER A 223 -68.09 41.61 81.29
CA SER A 223 -66.95 41.11 82.07
C SER A 223 -65.95 40.50 81.08
N SER A 224 -64.67 40.75 81.33
CA SER A 224 -63.54 39.79 81.34
C SER A 224 -63.51 38.64 80.32
N LEU A 225 -62.42 38.58 79.55
CA LEU A 225 -61.44 37.46 79.46
C LEU A 225 -60.54 37.76 78.23
N ASN A 226 -59.41 38.47 78.42
CA ASN A 226 -58.07 37.95 78.64
C ASN A 226 -57.55 36.91 77.61
N SER A 227 -56.38 37.28 77.06
CA SER A 227 -55.21 36.40 76.85
C SER A 227 -55.15 35.56 75.57
N ALA A 228 -54.33 36.01 74.61
CA ALA A 228 -53.05 35.35 74.26
C ALA A 228 -52.41 36.04 73.05
N LEU A 229 -51.76 37.16 73.34
CA LEU A 229 -50.68 37.74 72.54
C LEU A 229 -49.44 36.88 72.73
N ILE A 230 -49.27 35.79 71.98
CA ILE A 230 -47.96 35.14 71.75
C ILE A 230 -47.98 34.55 70.33
N GLY A 231 -47.26 35.21 69.43
CA GLY A 231 -47.02 34.77 68.07
C GLY A 231 -45.88 35.57 67.44
N LEU A 232 -44.91 35.98 68.26
CA LEU A 232 -43.61 36.43 67.76
C LEU A 232 -42.90 35.18 67.21
N PRO A 233 -42.45 35.16 65.95
CA PRO A 233 -41.60 34.08 65.49
C PRO A 233 -40.34 34.10 66.35
N SER A 234 -40.06 32.95 66.95
CA SER A 234 -38.89 32.63 67.74
C SER A 234 -37.61 33.18 67.09
N ASN A 235 -37.10 34.31 67.60
CA ASN A 235 -35.81 34.88 67.18
C ASN A 235 -34.63 33.92 67.46
N GLY A 236 -34.84 32.92 68.32
CA GLY A 236 -33.89 31.83 68.57
C GLY A 236 -33.77 30.86 67.39
N ASP A 237 -34.87 30.53 66.73
CA ASP A 237 -34.88 29.56 65.61
C ASP A 237 -34.34 30.18 64.31
N GLN A 238 -34.54 31.47 64.09
CA GLN A 238 -33.90 32.16 62.96
C GLN A 238 -32.38 32.26 63.15
N ALA A 239 -31.91 32.53 64.36
CA ALA A 239 -30.48 32.60 64.65
C ALA A 239 -29.78 31.24 64.52
N THR A 240 -30.43 30.14 64.94
CA THR A 240 -29.90 28.78 64.76
C THR A 240 -29.91 28.35 63.30
N ASN A 241 -30.99 28.60 62.56
CA ASN A 241 -31.08 28.34 61.12
C ASN A 241 -30.04 29.14 60.31
N LEU A 242 -29.82 30.41 60.65
CA LEU A 242 -28.77 31.23 60.03
C LEU A 242 -27.37 30.70 60.38
N THR A 243 -27.15 30.26 61.62
CA THR A 243 -25.87 29.67 62.05
C THR A 243 -25.59 28.36 61.30
N GLU A 244 -26.60 27.50 61.17
CA GLU A 244 -26.49 26.26 60.40
C GLU A 244 -26.24 26.52 58.91
N HIS A 245 -26.93 27.52 58.33
CA HIS A 245 -26.69 27.94 56.95
C HIS A 245 -25.27 28.50 56.75
N ILE A 246 -24.75 29.29 57.68
CA ILE A 246 -23.36 29.78 57.66
C ILE A 246 -22.37 28.61 57.74
N ILE A 247 -22.62 27.60 58.57
CA ILE A 247 -21.78 26.39 58.66
C ILE A 247 -21.81 25.62 57.34
N ASN A 248 -22.99 25.45 56.73
CA ASN A 248 -23.15 24.77 55.44
C ASN A 248 -22.44 25.53 54.31
N LEU A 249 -22.56 26.86 54.25
CA LEU A 249 -21.82 27.69 53.31
C LEU A 249 -20.30 27.58 53.53
N ARG A 250 -19.82 27.53 54.77
CA ARG A 250 -18.38 27.34 55.06
C ARG A 250 -17.87 25.96 54.64
N ARG A 251 -18.67 24.91 54.82
CA ARG A 251 -18.36 23.56 54.32
C ARG A 251 -18.34 23.54 52.80
N GLU A 252 -19.31 24.19 52.16
CA GLU A 252 -19.42 24.25 50.71
C GLU A 252 -18.26 25.05 50.09
N VAL A 253 -17.88 26.18 50.68
CA VAL A 253 -16.69 26.94 50.28
C VAL A 253 -15.42 26.10 50.44
N SER A 254 -15.28 25.34 51.53
CA SER A 254 -14.14 24.43 51.72
C SER A 254 -14.13 23.32 50.66
N ARG A 255 -15.30 22.76 50.32
CA ARG A 255 -15.47 21.74 49.28
C ARG A 255 -15.14 22.29 47.89
N LEU A 256 -15.63 23.49 47.55
CA LEU A 256 -15.36 24.15 46.29
C LEU A 256 -13.87 24.50 46.15
N LYS A 257 -13.21 24.95 47.22
CA LYS A 257 -11.75 25.16 47.23
C LYS A 257 -10.98 23.87 46.98
N ALA A 258 -11.32 22.79 47.67
CA ALA A 258 -10.68 21.49 47.46
C ALA A 258 -10.91 20.96 46.03
N ASN A 259 -12.11 21.14 45.49
CA ASN A 259 -12.43 20.77 44.10
C ASN A 259 -11.66 21.61 43.08
N LEU A 260 -11.47 22.91 43.34
CA LEU A 260 -10.68 23.79 42.48
C LEU A 260 -9.20 23.38 42.47
N GLU A 261 -8.61 23.17 43.65
CA GLU A 261 -7.22 22.69 43.76
C GLU A 261 -7.03 21.33 43.07
N LYS A 262 -8.04 20.44 43.16
CA LYS A 262 -8.04 19.18 42.42
C LYS A 262 -8.07 19.40 40.91
N ALA A 263 -9.00 20.21 40.43
CA ALA A 263 -9.11 20.51 39.00
C ALA A 263 -7.84 21.18 38.45
N GLU A 264 -7.22 22.09 39.20
CA GLU A 264 -5.96 22.72 38.82
C GLU A 264 -4.80 21.72 38.74
N ARG A 265 -4.71 20.79 39.71
CA ARG A 265 -3.70 19.73 39.71
C ARG A 265 -3.89 18.76 38.55
N ASP A 266 -5.12 18.32 38.32
CA ASP A 266 -5.47 17.41 37.22
C ASP A 266 -5.20 18.08 35.86
N ASN A 267 -5.53 19.38 35.72
CA ASN A 267 -5.24 20.15 34.51
C ASN A 267 -3.73 20.29 34.28
N LYS A 268 -2.95 20.57 35.33
CA LYS A 268 -1.48 20.66 35.25
C LYS A 268 -0.85 19.33 34.85
N GLU A 269 -1.34 18.22 35.40
CA GLU A 269 -0.86 16.88 35.06
C GLU A 269 -1.22 16.51 33.61
N ASN A 270 -2.45 16.79 33.18
CA ASN A 270 -2.88 16.56 31.80
C ASN A 270 -2.08 17.40 30.79
N MET A 271 -1.84 18.67 31.11
CA MET A 271 -0.98 19.53 30.28
C MET A 271 0.45 18.94 30.17
N ALA A 272 1.01 18.45 31.28
CA ALA A 272 2.33 17.82 31.28
C ALA A 272 2.36 16.48 30.49
N LYS A 273 1.25 15.72 30.49
CA LYS A 273 1.10 14.52 29.65
C LYS A 273 1.09 14.88 28.16
N LEU A 274 0.26 15.85 27.77
CA LEU A 274 0.17 16.31 26.39
C LEU A 274 1.53 16.80 25.85
N VAL A 275 2.28 17.57 26.64
CA VAL A 275 3.62 18.04 26.25
C VAL A 275 4.60 16.87 26.05
N ARG A 276 4.52 15.81 26.88
CA ARG A 276 5.36 14.61 26.70
C ARG A 276 4.96 13.82 25.46
N GLU A 277 3.67 13.64 25.22
CA GLU A 277 3.14 12.95 24.05
C GLU A 277 3.52 13.69 22.76
N GLU A 278 3.37 15.02 22.72
CA GLU A 278 3.79 15.84 21.59
C GLU A 278 5.29 15.68 21.29
N LYS A 279 6.13 15.62 22.33
CA LYS A 279 7.57 15.40 22.17
C LYS A 279 7.87 14.03 21.56
N LEU A 280 7.22 12.96 22.04
CA LEU A 280 7.41 11.61 21.52
C LEU A 280 6.96 11.50 20.06
N ILE A 281 5.80 12.08 19.73
CA ILE A 281 5.28 12.10 18.35
C ILE A 281 6.25 12.85 17.43
N LYS A 282 6.81 13.99 17.87
CA LYS A 282 7.82 14.73 17.08
C LYS A 282 9.09 13.92 16.86
N GLU A 283 9.60 13.26 17.89
CA GLU A 283 10.80 12.42 17.80
C GLU A 283 10.58 11.21 16.86
N GLU A 284 9.43 10.57 16.96
CA GLU A 284 9.02 9.49 16.07
C GLU A 284 8.86 9.97 14.62
N ASN A 285 8.25 11.14 14.42
CA ASN A 285 8.07 11.72 13.08
C ASN A 285 9.43 11.98 12.41
N ILE A 286 10.40 12.55 13.12
CA ILE A 286 11.77 12.73 12.62
C ILE A 286 12.41 11.38 12.26
N ARG A 287 12.20 10.36 13.09
CA ARG A 287 12.74 9.00 12.85
C ARG A 287 12.13 8.38 11.59
N LEU A 288 10.82 8.51 11.42
CA LEU A 288 10.09 8.02 10.25
C LEU A 288 10.51 8.77 8.99
N GLN A 289 10.67 10.09 9.06
CA GLN A 289 11.12 10.90 7.93
C GLN A 289 12.53 10.51 7.47
N ARG A 290 13.45 10.21 8.41
CA ARG A 290 14.78 9.68 8.08
C ARG A 290 14.71 8.30 7.41
N ARG A 291 13.85 7.40 7.90
CA ARG A 291 13.64 6.09 7.28
C ARG A 291 13.08 6.21 5.87
N LEU A 292 12.10 7.09 5.69
CA LEU A 292 11.51 7.37 4.39
C LEU A 292 12.56 7.90 3.42
N GLN A 293 13.42 8.83 3.86
CA GLN A 293 14.51 9.34 3.03
C GLN A 293 15.47 8.24 2.58
N MET A 294 15.87 7.34 3.50
CA MET A 294 16.73 6.22 3.13
C MET A 294 16.07 5.28 2.10
N GLU A 295 14.75 5.06 2.19
CA GLU A 295 14.04 4.23 1.20
C GLU A 295 13.93 4.95 -0.16
N VAL A 296 13.73 6.27 -0.16
CA VAL A 296 13.78 7.09 -1.37
C VAL A 296 15.16 7.00 -2.00
N ASP A 297 16.24 7.23 -1.24
CA ASP A 297 17.62 7.16 -1.74
C ASP A 297 17.95 5.75 -2.28
N ARG A 298 17.47 4.70 -1.61
CA ARG A 298 17.61 3.30 -2.06
C ARG A 298 16.90 3.06 -3.39
N ARG A 299 15.67 3.57 -3.53
CA ARG A 299 14.90 3.47 -4.77
C ARG A 299 15.56 4.24 -5.90
N GLU A 300 16.03 5.46 -5.64
CA GLU A 300 16.74 6.27 -6.63
C GLU A 300 18.05 5.62 -7.08
N ALA A 301 18.81 5.02 -6.15
CA ALA A 301 20.02 4.28 -6.48
C ALA A 301 19.71 3.06 -7.36
N LEU A 302 18.65 2.32 -7.05
CA LEU A 302 18.21 1.19 -7.87
C LEU A 302 17.78 1.65 -9.27
N CYS A 303 16.97 2.72 -9.36
CA CYS A 303 16.58 3.29 -10.65
C CYS A 303 17.79 3.74 -11.47
N ARG A 304 18.78 4.40 -10.85
CA ARG A 304 20.03 4.77 -11.52
C ARG A 304 20.78 3.55 -12.04
N HIS A 305 20.96 2.51 -11.22
CA HIS A 305 21.63 1.28 -11.65
C HIS A 305 20.91 0.56 -12.79
N LEU A 306 19.58 0.51 -12.77
CA LEU A 306 18.79 -0.08 -13.86
C LEU A 306 18.97 0.74 -15.15
N SER A 307 18.86 2.07 -15.09
CA SER A 307 19.09 2.93 -16.26
C SER A 307 20.52 2.85 -16.79
N GLU A 308 21.53 2.76 -15.93
CA GLU A 308 22.92 2.55 -16.33
C GLU A 308 23.13 1.19 -16.99
N SER A 309 22.49 0.13 -16.45
CA SER A 309 22.57 -1.22 -17.00
C SER A 309 21.84 -1.34 -18.34
N GLU A 310 20.68 -0.70 -18.49
CA GLU A 310 19.92 -0.61 -19.75
C GLU A 310 20.72 0.14 -20.82
N SER A 311 21.31 1.29 -20.48
CA SER A 311 22.14 2.06 -21.42
C SER A 311 23.43 1.32 -21.83
N SER A 312 24.06 0.59 -20.90
CA SER A 312 25.21 -0.25 -21.23
C SER A 312 24.84 -1.39 -22.18
N LEU A 313 23.70 -2.04 -21.94
CA LEU A 313 23.21 -3.11 -22.78
C LEU A 313 22.87 -2.60 -24.19
N GLU A 314 22.21 -1.44 -24.29
CA GLU A 314 21.88 -0.80 -25.57
C GLU A 314 23.14 -0.43 -26.38
N MET A 315 24.18 0.10 -25.72
CA MET A 315 25.46 0.36 -26.37
C MET A 315 26.18 -0.92 -26.84
N ASP A 316 26.09 -2.01 -26.07
CA ASP A 316 26.68 -3.29 -26.44
C ASP A 316 25.93 -3.96 -27.60
N ASP A 317 24.61 -3.81 -27.66
CA ASP A 317 23.77 -4.22 -28.78
C ASP A 317 24.07 -3.38 -30.04
N GLU A 318 24.25 -2.07 -29.90
CA GLU A 318 24.60 -1.18 -31.02
C GLU A 318 26.03 -1.45 -31.55
N ARG A 319 26.97 -1.77 -30.66
CA ARG A 319 28.30 -2.27 -31.03
C ARG A 319 28.19 -3.59 -31.80
N HIS A 320 27.44 -4.57 -31.31
CA HIS A 320 27.23 -5.85 -31.99
C HIS A 320 26.55 -5.67 -33.35
N PHE A 321 25.55 -4.80 -33.45
CA PHE A 321 24.86 -4.50 -34.69
C PHE A 321 25.82 -3.89 -35.73
N ASN A 322 26.64 -2.92 -35.31
CA ASN A 322 27.64 -2.31 -36.19
C ASN A 322 28.74 -3.29 -36.61
N GLU A 323 29.20 -4.16 -35.71
CA GLU A 323 30.16 -5.25 -35.99
C GLU A 323 29.58 -6.24 -37.03
N THR A 324 28.35 -6.70 -36.80
CA THR A 324 27.65 -7.66 -37.67
C THR A 324 27.32 -7.04 -39.03
N THR A 325 26.97 -5.75 -39.07
CA THR A 325 26.66 -5.02 -40.31
C THR A 325 27.94 -4.79 -41.14
N ARG A 326 29.05 -4.41 -40.50
CA ARG A 326 30.35 -4.26 -41.17
C ARG A 326 30.86 -5.57 -41.74
N GLN A 327 30.73 -6.68 -41.02
CA GLN A 327 31.09 -8.02 -41.53
C GLN A 327 30.24 -8.44 -42.73
N ARG A 328 28.96 -8.02 -42.79
CA ARG A 328 28.04 -8.33 -43.89
C ARG A 328 28.32 -7.50 -45.16
N THR A 329 28.87 -6.28 -45.05
CA THR A 329 29.20 -5.44 -46.21
C THR A 329 30.50 -5.81 -46.94
N ILE A 330 31.34 -6.67 -46.38
CA ILE A 330 32.66 -7.02 -46.96
C ILE A 330 32.62 -8.38 -47.70
N SER A 331 31.49 -9.09 -47.67
CA SER A 331 31.39 -10.46 -48.19
C SER A 331 30.23 -10.65 -49.18
N SER A 332 30.35 -10.11 -50.41
CA SER A 332 29.99 -10.85 -51.65
C SER A 332 30.14 -10.00 -52.93
N PRO A 333 30.75 -10.57 -54.00
CA PRO A 333 30.79 -9.99 -55.34
C PRO A 333 29.62 -10.52 -56.18
N ILE A 334 28.80 -9.65 -56.78
CA ILE A 334 27.87 -10.04 -57.85
C ILE A 334 27.92 -9.01 -59.01
N PRO A 335 27.90 -9.47 -60.28
CA PRO A 335 28.29 -8.68 -61.45
C PRO A 335 27.17 -7.76 -61.96
N ALA A 336 27.56 -6.55 -62.36
CA ALA A 336 26.70 -5.59 -63.02
C ALA A 336 26.35 -6.04 -64.45
N TYR A 337 25.11 -6.45 -64.68
CA TYR A 337 24.49 -6.39 -66.00
C TYR A 337 23.58 -5.17 -66.03
N VAL A 338 23.88 -4.26 -66.96
CA VAL A 338 23.10 -3.07 -67.26
C VAL A 338 21.96 -3.47 -68.19
N VAL A 339 20.72 -3.31 -67.76
CA VAL A 339 19.55 -3.21 -68.66
C VAL A 339 18.64 -2.09 -68.15
N HIS A 340 18.40 -1.12 -69.03
CA HIS A 340 17.48 0.00 -68.84
C HIS A 340 16.02 -0.47 -68.78
N ASN A 341 15.20 0.16 -67.92
CA ASN A 341 14.00 0.87 -68.41
C ASN A 341 13.44 1.85 -67.34
N PRO A 342 12.85 3.00 -67.72
CA PRO A 342 12.35 4.03 -66.82
C PRO A 342 10.82 3.94 -66.66
N ASN A 343 10.32 3.91 -65.43
CA ASN A 343 9.00 4.47 -65.09
C ASN A 343 8.68 4.38 -63.59
N HIS A 344 7.88 5.36 -63.14
CA HIS A 344 7.23 5.52 -61.83
C HIS A 344 8.05 6.25 -60.76
N GLN A 345 7.90 7.58 -60.67
CA GLN A 345 6.82 8.35 -60.01
C GLN A 345 7.00 8.45 -58.49
N ASN A 346 7.20 9.71 -58.07
CA ASN A 346 7.04 10.20 -56.71
C ASN A 346 5.73 9.67 -56.08
N SER A 347 5.86 9.01 -54.94
CA SER A 347 4.82 8.93 -53.93
C SER A 347 5.44 9.31 -52.60
N VAL A 348 5.20 10.57 -52.23
CA VAL A 348 5.31 11.07 -50.86
C VAL A 348 4.20 10.39 -50.06
N PHE A 349 4.54 9.60 -49.05
CA PHE A 349 3.57 9.22 -48.02
C PHE A 349 4.22 9.23 -46.63
N SER A 350 3.88 10.31 -45.92
CA SER A 350 3.43 10.37 -44.54
C SER A 350 4.36 9.91 -43.40
N GLN A 351 4.72 10.91 -42.58
CA GLN A 351 4.99 10.76 -41.14
C GLN A 351 3.96 9.84 -40.46
N PRO A 352 4.35 9.14 -39.40
CA PRO A 352 3.52 9.01 -38.23
C PRO A 352 3.98 9.97 -37.13
N ALA A 353 2.98 10.57 -36.51
CA ALA A 353 3.09 11.50 -35.41
C ALA A 353 3.82 10.92 -34.20
N ASN A 354 4.62 11.78 -33.59
CA ASN A 354 4.82 11.99 -32.15
C ASN A 354 4.12 10.95 -31.25
N SER A 355 4.90 10.01 -30.69
CA SER A 355 4.46 9.19 -29.58
C SER A 355 5.49 9.15 -28.46
N SER A 356 5.02 9.55 -27.27
CA SER A 356 5.50 9.22 -25.92
C SER A 356 6.76 9.91 -25.36
N GLU A 357 6.57 11.12 -24.82
CA GLU A 357 7.37 11.63 -23.69
C GLU A 357 6.86 11.05 -22.35
N ARG A 358 6.98 9.73 -22.14
CA ARG A 358 6.69 9.09 -20.84
C ARG A 358 7.69 7.99 -20.51
N CYS A 359 8.17 8.00 -19.27
CA CYS A 359 8.99 6.92 -18.71
C CYS A 359 8.16 5.63 -18.57
N HIS A 360 8.64 4.53 -19.16
CA HIS A 360 7.93 3.24 -19.19
C HIS A 360 7.80 2.54 -17.83
N SER A 361 8.59 2.94 -16.82
CA SER A 361 8.54 2.31 -15.48
C SER A 361 7.71 3.06 -14.44
N CYS A 362 7.27 4.31 -14.71
CA CYS A 362 6.46 5.08 -13.76
C CYS A 362 5.36 5.95 -14.38
N ASN A 363 5.24 5.99 -15.71
CA ASN A 363 4.18 6.65 -16.48
C ASN A 363 4.00 8.17 -16.22
N HIS A 364 5.01 8.84 -15.65
CA HIS A 364 5.01 10.28 -15.39
C HIS A 364 5.59 11.06 -16.58
N THR A 365 4.98 12.19 -16.94
CA THR A 365 5.45 13.14 -17.97
C THR A 365 6.62 13.98 -17.47
N LEU A 366 7.76 13.90 -18.17
CA LEU A 366 8.96 14.70 -17.90
C LEU A 366 8.83 16.07 -18.56
N LYS A 367 8.72 17.15 -17.77
CA LYS A 367 9.08 18.49 -18.27
C LYS A 367 10.60 18.62 -18.18
N GLN A 368 11.26 18.87 -19.31
CA GLN A 368 12.71 19.14 -19.35
C GLN A 368 13.08 20.34 -18.46
N PRO A 369 14.23 20.29 -17.76
CA PRO A 369 14.88 21.45 -17.19
C PRO A 369 15.83 22.08 -18.23
N SER A 370 15.60 23.35 -18.59
CA SER A 370 16.54 24.12 -19.41
C SER A 370 17.74 24.61 -18.58
N HIS A 371 18.93 24.34 -19.11
CA HIS A 371 20.22 24.73 -18.57
C HIS A 371 20.45 26.26 -18.59
N LEU A 372 21.01 26.74 -17.47
CA LEU A 372 22.11 27.70 -17.29
C LEU A 372 22.20 28.92 -18.23
N GLN A 373 21.99 30.10 -17.65
CA GLN A 373 22.61 31.34 -18.12
C GLN A 373 23.15 32.14 -16.91
N SER A 374 24.43 32.50 -16.97
CA SER A 374 25.20 33.21 -15.94
C SER A 374 24.72 34.66 -15.73
N PRO A 375 24.94 35.28 -14.55
CA PRO A 375 24.38 36.60 -14.22
C PRO A 375 25.36 37.75 -14.50
N PRO A 376 24.88 39.00 -14.72
CA PRO A 376 25.69 40.19 -14.50
C PRO A 376 25.52 40.73 -13.08
N GLN A 377 26.61 41.28 -12.55
CA GLN A 377 26.68 41.97 -11.26
C GLN A 377 25.90 43.28 -11.27
N SER A 378 25.20 43.60 -10.17
CA SER A 378 25.29 44.92 -9.53
C SER A 378 24.58 44.95 -8.16
N ASN A 379 25.41 45.21 -7.16
CA ASN A 379 25.20 45.90 -5.89
C ASN A 379 23.82 46.46 -5.50
N GLN A 380 23.52 46.19 -4.22
CA GLN A 380 23.19 47.14 -3.14
C GLN A 380 21.82 46.99 -2.43
N THR A 381 21.98 46.96 -1.09
CA THR A 381 21.11 47.48 -0.02
C THR A 381 19.83 46.72 0.37
N GLY A 382 20.00 46.00 1.49
CA GLY A 382 19.12 45.83 2.63
C GLY A 382 17.67 46.33 2.57
N GLN A 383 16.77 45.49 3.08
CA GLN A 383 15.97 45.83 4.28
C GLN A 383 15.22 44.59 4.79
N ARG A 384 15.18 44.50 6.12
CA ARG A 384 14.25 43.68 6.90
C ARG A 384 12.83 43.84 6.38
N GLN A 385 12.05 42.76 6.36
CA GLN A 385 10.67 42.81 6.83
C GLN A 385 10.12 41.43 7.18
N SER A 386 9.80 41.33 8.47
CA SER A 386 8.95 40.36 9.15
C SER A 386 7.52 40.41 8.59
N LEU A 387 6.95 39.26 8.28
CA LEU A 387 5.52 39.10 8.02
C LEU A 387 4.87 38.32 9.15
N THR A 388 4.02 39.03 9.87
CA THR A 388 3.09 38.59 10.90
C THR A 388 1.94 37.81 10.26
N GLY A 389 1.81 36.51 10.59
CA GLY A 389 0.61 35.73 10.33
C GLY A 389 -0.41 35.96 11.43
N THR A 390 -1.51 36.62 11.12
CA THR A 390 -2.65 36.86 12.02
C THR A 390 -3.46 35.59 12.23
N VAL A 391 -3.55 35.16 13.48
CA VAL A 391 -4.46 34.13 13.98
C VAL A 391 -5.87 34.73 14.03
N SER A 392 -6.84 34.13 13.31
CA SER A 392 -8.25 34.48 13.45
C SER A 392 -8.88 33.59 14.52
N VAL A 393 -9.31 34.23 15.60
CA VAL A 393 -9.99 33.66 16.77
C VAL A 393 -11.48 33.97 16.60
N ASN A 394 -12.34 32.95 16.56
CA ASN A 394 -13.79 33.11 16.66
C ASN A 394 -14.22 33.17 18.12
N PRO A 395 -15.05 34.15 18.54
CA PRO A 395 -15.83 34.06 19.77
C PRO A 395 -17.29 33.73 19.49
N LEU A 396 -17.87 33.00 20.45
CA LEU A 396 -19.29 32.68 20.58
C LEU A 396 -20.12 33.94 20.86
N THR A 397 -21.30 34.04 20.26
CA THR A 397 -22.46 34.71 20.89
C THR A 397 -23.75 33.97 20.55
N ALA A 398 -24.51 33.64 21.60
CA ALA A 398 -25.82 33.04 21.54
C ALA A 398 -26.90 34.05 21.17
N SER A 399 -27.95 33.59 20.48
CA SER A 399 -29.30 34.13 20.66
C SER A 399 -30.34 33.12 20.19
N SER A 400 -31.20 32.77 21.13
CA SER A 400 -32.45 32.03 21.04
C SER A 400 -33.52 32.77 20.23
N SER A 401 -34.27 32.03 19.42
CA SER A 401 -35.67 32.36 19.10
C SER A 401 -36.44 31.10 18.71
N LEU A 402 -37.49 30.85 19.48
CA LEU A 402 -38.54 29.86 19.24
C LEU A 402 -39.42 30.26 18.06
N SER A 403 -39.87 29.29 17.27
CA SER A 403 -41.23 29.26 16.74
C SER A 403 -41.60 27.87 16.26
N SER A 404 -42.80 27.47 16.67
CA SER A 404 -43.35 26.12 16.70
C SER A 404 -44.12 25.72 15.43
N SER A 405 -44.48 24.43 15.39
CA SER A 405 -45.64 23.83 14.67
C SER A 405 -45.37 23.49 13.20
N THR A 406 -45.76 22.35 12.62
CA THR A 406 -46.84 21.39 12.90
C THR A 406 -46.52 20.00 12.33
N SER A 407 -47.05 18.99 12.99
CA SER A 407 -47.18 17.56 12.66
C SER A 407 -47.93 17.24 11.35
N SER A 408 -47.56 16.11 10.72
CA SER A 408 -48.44 15.05 10.13
C SER A 408 -47.54 13.99 9.45
N ILE A 409 -47.24 12.84 10.08
CA ILE A 409 -47.95 11.55 9.94
C ILE A 409 -48.46 11.26 8.53
N ASN A 410 -47.79 10.35 7.80
CA ASN A 410 -48.47 9.13 7.35
C ASN A 410 -47.53 7.99 6.95
N SER A 411 -47.99 6.80 7.33
CA SER A 411 -47.41 5.46 7.26
C SER A 411 -47.23 4.87 5.87
N SER A 412 -46.55 3.70 5.87
CA SER A 412 -46.58 2.59 4.89
C SER A 412 -45.40 2.62 3.91
N ARG A 413 -44.70 1.53 3.56
CA ARG A 413 -44.99 0.10 3.64
C ARG A 413 -43.68 -0.67 3.35
N VAL A 414 -43.37 -1.69 4.13
CA VAL A 414 -42.43 -2.77 3.73
C VAL A 414 -43.15 -3.71 2.76
N PRO A 415 -42.44 -4.27 1.76
CA PRO A 415 -42.54 -5.71 1.57
C PRO A 415 -41.17 -6.39 1.43
N GLN A 416 -41.09 -7.52 2.13
CA GLN A 416 -40.12 -8.60 1.92
C GLN A 416 -40.21 -9.15 0.50
N ASN A 417 -39.09 -9.58 -0.07
CA ASN A 417 -39.05 -10.68 -1.02
C ASN A 417 -37.78 -11.52 -0.82
N ASN A 418 -38.02 -12.81 -0.60
CA ASN A 418 -37.06 -13.92 -0.54
C ASN A 418 -36.63 -14.35 -1.95
N ALA A 419 -35.36 -14.76 -2.10
CA ALA A 419 -34.84 -15.89 -2.89
C ALA A 419 -33.29 -15.82 -2.83
N GLN A 420 -32.56 -16.58 -2.02
CA GLN A 420 -32.30 -18.03 -2.07
C GLN A 420 -31.47 -18.44 -3.30
N ILE A 421 -30.14 -18.36 -3.19
CA ILE A 421 -29.19 -19.25 -3.91
C ILE A 421 -28.12 -19.69 -2.90
N VAL A 422 -28.32 -20.88 -2.35
CA VAL A 422 -27.31 -21.71 -1.71
C VAL A 422 -26.96 -22.79 -2.72
N GLY A 423 -25.67 -22.92 -3.04
CA GLY A 423 -25.13 -23.97 -3.89
C GLY A 423 -23.74 -24.36 -3.40
N ASN A 424 -23.70 -25.30 -2.46
CA ASN A 424 -22.51 -26.07 -2.08
C ASN A 424 -21.91 -26.80 -3.29
N VAL A 425 -20.58 -26.84 -3.43
CA VAL A 425 -19.83 -28.09 -3.65
C VAL A 425 -18.42 -27.93 -3.07
N GLN A 426 -18.14 -28.73 -2.05
CA GLN A 426 -16.82 -29.04 -1.53
C GLN A 426 -16.71 -30.57 -1.50
N ASN A 427 -15.53 -31.09 -1.84
CA ASN A 427 -15.07 -32.50 -1.89
C ASN A 427 -15.02 -33.15 -3.27
N GLU A 428 -13.80 -33.31 -3.78
CA GLU A 428 -13.31 -34.52 -4.46
C GLU A 428 -11.77 -34.52 -4.35
N LEU A 429 -11.27 -35.27 -3.37
CA LEU A 429 -9.86 -35.64 -3.20
C LEU A 429 -9.86 -37.18 -3.13
N SER A 430 -9.41 -37.84 -4.19
CA SER A 430 -8.80 -39.19 -4.25
C SER A 430 -9.27 -40.00 -5.46
N LYS A 431 -8.42 -40.09 -6.49
CA LYS A 431 -8.01 -41.34 -7.20
C LYS A 431 -7.36 -41.00 -8.56
N LYS A 432 -6.03 -40.79 -8.55
CA LYS A 432 -5.02 -41.51 -9.36
C LYS A 432 -3.67 -40.83 -9.24
#